data_AF-A0ABD2QPT4-F1
#
_entry.id   AF-A0ABD2QPT4-F1
#
_cell.length_a   1.000
_cell.length_b   1.000
_cell.length_c   1.000
_cell.angle_alpha   90.00
_cell.angle_beta   90.00
_cell.angle_gamma   90.00
#
_symmetry.space_group_name_H-M   'P 1'
#
loop_
_entity.id
_entity.type
_entity.pdbx_description
1 polymer ?
#
loop_
_entity_poly.entity_id
_entity_poly.type
_entity_poly.pdbx_seq_one_letter_code
_entity_poly.pdbx_strand_id
1 'polypeptide(L)'
;MEAGDEALEMVDSKDLQQQSKALDKLTDHVEDRQLDSSRVQTAMASIYASKEADLQAMRLREKELAAVKINAADVDIIANELEVDKKVAERTLREHKGDAVAAIRHLLN
;
A
#
# COMPACT_ATOMS: atom_id res chain seq x y z
N MET A 1 -13.62 -4.77 56.27
CA MET A 1 -12.92 -5.19 55.03
C MET A 1 -13.36 -4.29 53.88
N GLU A 2 -13.50 -2.99 54.11
CA GLU A 2 -14.31 -2.09 53.25
C GLU A 2 -13.47 -0.95 52.63
N ALA A 3 -12.36 -0.57 53.28
CA ALA A 3 -11.44 0.46 52.78
C ALA A 3 -10.59 0.03 51.55
N GLY A 4 -10.58 -1.27 51.22
CA GLY A 4 -9.82 -1.81 50.09
C GLY A 4 -10.54 -1.70 48.75
N ASP A 5 -11.88 -1.79 48.76
CA ASP A 5 -12.73 -1.74 47.55
C ASP A 5 -12.92 -0.29 47.07
N GLU A 6 -13.18 0.66 47.98
CA GLU A 6 -13.33 2.08 47.64
C GLU A 6 -12.06 2.68 47.03
N ALA A 7 -10.89 2.18 47.44
CA ALA A 7 -9.61 2.63 46.91
C ALA A 7 -9.36 2.15 45.47
N LEU A 8 -9.87 0.96 45.10
CA LEU A 8 -9.74 0.40 43.76
C LEU A 8 -10.72 1.08 42.77
N GLU A 9 -11.98 1.27 43.15
CA GLU A 9 -12.96 1.98 42.31
C GLU A 9 -12.54 3.44 42.04
N MET A 10 -11.94 4.11 43.04
CA MET A 10 -11.42 5.47 42.84
C MET A 10 -10.23 5.54 41.88
N VAL A 11 -9.43 4.47 41.74
CA VAL A 11 -8.30 4.41 40.80
C VAL A 11 -8.82 4.21 39.38
N ASP A 12 -9.74 3.26 39.17
CA ASP A 12 -10.36 3.02 37.86
C ASP A 12 -11.14 4.25 37.34
N SER A 13 -11.83 4.96 38.24
CA SER A 13 -12.57 6.18 37.88
C SER A 13 -11.63 7.33 37.48
N LYS A 14 -10.46 7.44 38.12
CA LYS A 14 -9.43 8.42 37.73
C LYS A 14 -8.80 8.06 36.39
N ASP A 15 -8.54 6.79 36.14
CA ASP A 15 -7.98 6.33 34.86
C ASP A 15 -8.97 6.54 33.71
N LEU A 16 -10.26 6.27 33.92
CA LEU A 16 -11.30 6.52 32.92
C LEU A 16 -11.47 8.03 32.62
N GLN A 17 -11.36 8.88 33.64
CA GLN A 17 -11.38 10.33 33.48
C GLN A 17 -10.14 10.86 32.75
N GLN A 18 -8.96 10.28 32.99
CA GLN A 18 -7.75 10.62 32.25
C GLN A 18 -7.83 10.20 30.78
N GLN A 19 -8.37 9.01 30.50
CA GLN A 19 -8.61 8.54 29.13
C GLN A 19 -9.59 9.44 28.39
N SER A 20 -10.70 9.83 29.03
CA SER A 20 -11.69 10.74 28.41
C SER A 20 -11.06 12.09 28.05
N LYS A 21 -10.27 12.68 28.96
CA LYS A 21 -9.53 13.93 28.70
C LYS A 21 -8.48 13.81 27.60
N ALA A 22 -7.84 12.65 27.47
CA ALA A 22 -6.87 12.39 26.41
C ALA A 22 -7.55 12.30 25.04
N LEU A 23 -8.76 11.70 24.98
CA LEU A 23 -9.56 11.64 23.76
C LEU A 23 -10.09 13.02 23.35
N ASP A 24 -10.56 13.82 24.31
CA ASP A 24 -11.00 15.20 24.04
C ASP A 24 -9.85 16.05 23.47
N LYS A 25 -8.64 15.89 24.01
CA LYS A 25 -7.43 16.59 23.54
C LYS A 25 -7.00 16.17 22.13
N LEU A 26 -7.35 14.96 21.68
CA LEU A 26 -7.02 14.49 20.32
C LEU A 26 -7.85 15.21 19.25
N THR A 27 -9.07 15.62 19.60
CA THR A 27 -9.98 16.35 18.70
C THR A 27 -9.96 17.86 18.88
N ASP A 28 -9.13 18.37 19.79
CA ASP A 28 -9.03 19.80 20.04
C ASP A 28 -8.48 20.53 18.81
N HIS A 29 -9.01 21.73 18.58
CA HIS A 29 -8.65 22.51 17.39
C HIS A 29 -7.25 23.08 17.57
N VAL A 30 -6.35 22.74 16.64
CA VAL A 30 -4.99 23.27 16.59
C VAL A 30 -4.79 24.00 15.26
N GLU A 31 -4.28 25.23 15.32
CA GLU A 31 -3.91 25.99 14.13
C GLU A 31 -2.73 25.33 13.41
N ASP A 32 -2.80 25.29 12.07
CA ASP A 32 -1.73 24.73 11.26
C ASP A 32 -0.42 25.47 11.49
N ARG A 33 0.62 24.71 11.83
CA ARG A 33 1.96 25.25 12.03
C ARG A 33 2.48 25.79 10.70
N GLN A 34 2.66 27.11 10.60
CA GLN A 34 3.30 27.73 9.45
C GLN A 34 4.75 27.23 9.32
N LEU A 35 5.00 26.48 8.25
CA LEU A 35 6.34 26.09 7.82
C LEU A 35 6.86 27.13 6.83
N ASP A 36 8.18 27.25 6.76
CA ASP A 36 8.86 28.12 5.81
C ASP A 36 8.57 27.68 4.37
N SER A 37 7.76 28.47 3.66
CA SER A 37 7.32 28.20 2.29
C SER A 37 8.48 27.96 1.32
N SER A 38 9.64 28.60 1.53
CA SER A 38 10.80 28.45 0.64
C SER A 38 11.46 27.07 0.76
N ARG A 39 11.53 26.54 1.98
CA ARG A 39 12.03 25.20 2.27
C ARG A 39 11.07 24.13 1.77
N VAL A 40 9.77 24.36 1.96
CA VAL A 40 8.72 23.46 1.45
C VAL A 40 8.77 23.40 -0.08
N GLN A 41 8.86 24.53 -0.78
CA GLN A 41 8.93 24.57 -2.24
C GLN A 41 10.16 23.81 -2.78
N THR A 42 11.34 24.02 -2.19
CA THR A 42 12.56 23.32 -2.59
C THR A 42 12.46 21.81 -2.37
N ALA A 43 11.93 21.38 -1.22
CA ALA A 43 11.72 19.96 -0.93
C ALA A 43 10.64 19.33 -1.81
N MET A 44 9.59 20.08 -2.16
CA MET A 44 8.56 19.59 -3.07
C MET A 44 9.10 19.44 -4.48
N ALA A 45 9.94 20.37 -4.96
CA ALA A 45 10.58 20.27 -6.27
C ALA A 45 11.47 19.02 -6.38
N SER A 46 12.22 18.66 -5.33
CA SER A 46 13.03 17.43 -5.34
C SER A 46 12.17 16.16 -5.32
N ILE A 47 11.04 16.17 -4.60
CA ILE A 47 10.06 15.06 -4.60
C ILE A 47 9.38 14.93 -5.97
N TYR A 48 9.03 16.05 -6.63
CA TYR A 48 8.43 16.00 -7.96
C TYR A 48 9.41 15.46 -8.99
N ALA A 49 10.68 15.88 -8.94
CA ALA A 49 11.72 15.39 -9.83
C ALA A 49 11.96 13.87 -9.68
N SER A 50 11.98 13.34 -8.44
CA SER A 50 12.10 11.90 -8.22
C SER A 50 10.85 11.13 -8.69
N LYS A 51 9.64 11.64 -8.39
CA LYS A 51 8.38 11.04 -8.85
C LYS A 51 8.29 10.97 -10.38
N GLU A 52 8.77 11.99 -11.08
CA GLU A 52 8.72 12.00 -12.55
C GLU A 52 9.66 10.96 -13.16
N ALA A 53 10.86 10.78 -12.59
CA ALA A 53 11.77 9.71 -13.00
C ALA A 53 11.16 8.32 -12.77
N ASP A 54 10.53 8.11 -11.61
CA ASP A 54 9.86 6.84 -11.28
C ASP A 54 8.66 6.57 -12.21
N LEU A 55 7.84 7.59 -12.49
CA LEU A 55 6.71 7.50 -13.41
C LEU A 55 7.16 7.19 -14.85
N GLN A 56 8.26 7.79 -15.31
CA GLN A 56 8.82 7.50 -16.63
C GLN A 56 9.39 6.08 -16.71
N ALA A 57 10.09 5.62 -15.66
CA ALA A 57 10.59 4.25 -15.57
C ALA A 57 9.45 3.22 -15.55
N MET A 58 8.36 3.48 -14.81
CA MET A 58 7.16 2.66 -14.82
C MET A 58 6.51 2.63 -16.21
N ARG A 59 6.37 3.78 -16.86
CA ARG A 59 5.81 3.85 -18.22
C ARG A 59 6.64 3.12 -19.27
N LEU A 60 7.97 3.17 -19.19
CA LEU A 60 8.83 2.39 -20.09
C LEU A 60 8.64 0.89 -19.84
N ARG A 61 8.62 0.46 -18.57
CA ARG A 61 8.39 -0.94 -18.21
C ARG A 61 7.02 -1.43 -18.67
N GLU A 62 5.98 -0.61 -18.54
CA GLU A 62 4.63 -0.90 -19.03
C GLU A 62 4.57 -0.96 -20.56
N LYS A 63 5.28 -0.09 -21.28
CA LYS A 63 5.36 -0.14 -22.74
C LYS A 63 6.06 -1.41 -23.23
N GLU A 64 7.13 -1.82 -22.56
CA GLU A 64 7.82 -3.07 -22.86
C GLU A 64 6.92 -4.27 -22.60
N LEU A 65 6.18 -4.28 -21.47
CA LEU A 65 5.21 -5.33 -21.14
C LEU A 65 3.99 -5.35 -22.10
N ALA A 66 3.54 -4.19 -22.60
CA ALA A 66 2.43 -4.09 -23.54
C ALA A 66 2.82 -4.45 -24.97
N ALA A 67 4.10 -4.31 -25.34
CA ALA A 67 4.62 -4.74 -26.63
C ALA A 67 4.82 -6.27 -26.71
N VAL A 68 4.80 -6.97 -25.58
CA VAL A 68 4.84 -8.44 -25.54
C VAL A 68 3.54 -8.98 -26.15
N LYS A 69 3.66 -9.54 -27.36
CA LYS A 69 2.57 -10.29 -27.99
C LYS A 69 2.39 -11.60 -27.23
N ILE A 70 1.41 -11.62 -26.34
CA ILE A 70 0.95 -12.84 -25.67
C ILE A 70 -0.09 -13.57 -26.53
N ASN A 71 -0.08 -14.90 -26.48
CA ASN A 71 -1.07 -15.72 -27.17
C ASN A 71 -2.27 -15.97 -26.25
N ALA A 72 -3.50 -15.76 -26.76
CA ALA A 72 -4.72 -16.01 -26.00
C ALA A 72 -4.87 -17.50 -25.63
N ALA A 73 -4.37 -18.41 -26.47
CA ALA A 73 -4.37 -19.83 -26.19
C ALA A 73 -3.55 -20.19 -24.94
N ASP A 74 -2.40 -19.54 -24.76
CA ASP A 74 -1.54 -19.80 -23.60
C ASP A 74 -2.16 -19.26 -22.31
N VAL A 75 -2.88 -18.14 -22.38
CA VAL A 75 -3.67 -17.60 -21.25
C VAL A 75 -4.76 -18.59 -20.85
N ASP A 76 -5.49 -19.14 -21.84
CA ASP A 76 -6.57 -20.09 -21.58
C ASP A 76 -6.05 -21.43 -21.05
N ILE A 77 -4.92 -21.93 -21.54
CA ILE A 77 -4.27 -23.15 -21.02
C ILE A 77 -3.88 -22.94 -19.55
N ILE A 78 -3.19 -21.84 -19.22
CA ILE A 78 -2.76 -21.57 -17.85
C ILE A 78 -3.95 -21.38 -16.91
N ALA A 79 -4.97 -20.62 -17.33
CA ALA A 79 -6.16 -20.38 -16.51
C ALA A 79 -6.96 -21.66 -16.26
N ASN A 80 -7.08 -22.55 -17.26
CA ASN A 80 -7.83 -23.79 -17.13
C ASN A 80 -7.04 -24.88 -16.37
N GLU A 81 -5.74 -25.04 -16.63
CA GLU A 81 -4.93 -26.12 -16.02
C GLU A 81 -4.49 -25.80 -14.59
N LEU A 82 -4.22 -24.53 -14.28
CA LEU A 82 -3.81 -24.10 -12.94
C LEU A 82 -4.95 -23.50 -12.12
N GLU A 83 -6.17 -23.47 -12.67
CA GLU A 83 -7.37 -22.89 -12.05
C GLU A 83 -7.13 -21.45 -11.51
N VAL A 84 -6.32 -20.66 -12.22
CA VAL A 84 -6.01 -19.26 -11.87
C VAL A 84 -6.87 -18.29 -12.66
N ASP A 85 -7.12 -17.13 -12.08
CA ASP A 85 -7.80 -16.03 -12.77
C ASP A 85 -7.09 -15.68 -14.09
N LYS A 86 -7.86 -15.48 -15.16
CA LYS A 86 -7.31 -15.10 -16.48
C LYS A 86 -6.42 -13.85 -16.43
N LYS A 87 -6.76 -12.90 -15.55
CA LYS A 87 -5.95 -11.69 -15.33
C LYS A 87 -4.58 -12.00 -14.73
N VAL A 88 -4.50 -13.01 -13.86
CA VAL A 88 -3.26 -13.46 -13.24
C VAL A 88 -2.42 -14.20 -14.27
N ALA A 89 -3.01 -15.14 -15.02
CA ALA A 89 -2.34 -15.85 -16.12
C ALA A 89 -1.76 -14.88 -17.16
N GLU A 90 -2.55 -13.88 -17.57
CA GLU A 90 -2.13 -12.86 -18.52
C GLU A 90 -0.98 -12.01 -17.99
N ARG A 91 -1.03 -11.62 -16.72
CA ARG A 91 0.03 -10.85 -16.07
C ARG A 91 1.33 -11.64 -16.03
N THR A 92 1.29 -12.89 -15.59
CA THR A 92 2.48 -13.75 -15.53
C THR A 92 3.06 -13.99 -16.92
N LEU A 93 2.23 -14.21 -17.94
CA LEU A 93 2.71 -14.32 -19.32
C LEU A 93 3.39 -13.03 -19.82
N ARG A 94 2.84 -11.85 -19.51
CA ARG A 94 3.48 -10.57 -19.87
C ARG A 94 4.81 -10.38 -19.14
N GLU A 95 4.88 -10.72 -17.86
CA GLU A 95 6.12 -10.69 -17.06
C GLU A 95 7.20 -11.61 -17.63
N HIS A 96 6.80 -12.77 -18.18
CA HIS A 96 7.69 -13.74 -18.81
C HIS A 96 7.82 -13.59 -20.34
N LYS A 97 7.51 -12.41 -20.89
CA LYS A 97 7.67 -12.10 -22.33
C LYS A 97 6.92 -13.06 -23.28
N GLY A 98 5.82 -13.64 -22.83
CA GLY A 98 4.99 -14.56 -23.61
C GLY A 98 5.49 -16.01 -23.64
N ASP A 99 6.48 -16.37 -22.82
CA ASP A 99 6.91 -17.76 -22.67
C ASP A 99 6.00 -18.51 -21.69
N ALA A 100 5.11 -19.35 -22.23
CA ALA A 100 4.19 -20.17 -21.45
C ALA A 100 4.89 -21.15 -20.50
N VAL A 101 6.03 -21.72 -20.91
CA VAL A 101 6.76 -22.71 -20.10
C VAL A 101 7.41 -22.02 -18.90
N ALA A 102 8.02 -20.85 -19.12
CA ALA A 102 8.61 -20.06 -18.04
C ALA A 102 7.54 -19.56 -17.05
N ALA A 103 6.39 -19.10 -17.56
CA ALA A 103 5.27 -18.66 -16.74
C ALA A 103 4.68 -19.80 -15.88
N ILE A 104 4.43 -20.97 -16.47
CA ILE A 104 3.92 -22.14 -15.73
C ILE A 104 4.93 -22.59 -14.66
N ARG A 105 6.22 -22.63 -14.98
CA ARG A 105 7.26 -22.95 -13.99
C ARG A 105 7.30 -21.93 -12.85
N HIS A 106 7.05 -20.66 -13.12
CA HIS A 106 7.01 -19.65 -12.06
C HIS A 106 5.80 -19.85 -11.13
N LEU A 107 4.64 -20.22 -11.66
CA LEU A 107 3.42 -20.45 -10.87
C LEU A 107 3.47 -21.74 -10.04
N LEU A 108 4.34 -22.68 -10.39
CA LEU A 108 4.52 -23.95 -9.68
C LEU A 108 5.70 -23.95 -8.68
N ASN A 109 6.48 -22.87 -8.63
CA ASN A 109 7.65 -22.73 -7.74
C ASN A 109 7.34 -21.91 -6.50
#